data_AF-A0A6A8GB41-F1
#
_entry.id   AF-A0A6A8GB41-F1
#
_cell.length_a   1.000
_cell.length_b   1.000
_cell.length_c   1.000
_cell.angle_alpha   90.00
_cell.angle_beta   90.00
_cell.angle_gamma   90.00
#
_symmetry.space_group_name_H-M   'P 1'
#
loop_
_entity.id
_entity.type
_entity.pdbx_description
1 polymer ?
#
loop_
_entity_poly.entity_id
_entity_poly.type
_entity_poly.pdbx_seq_one_letter_code
_entity_poly.pdbx_strand_id
1 'polypeptide(L)'
;MSDTTLSTYELTGTRISPKRMEVDTGDATFVIGKDVNPVEYFLGSILGCLNSTTTMVARDMGIDIDELEVTVEGGVNYARYRGEESDDRPGLQGVEVTMSVDAAADEEELEALLAAVEERCPVTDNVENETGIDVSLDVQ
;
A
#
# COMPACT_ATOMS: atom_id res chain seq x y z
N MET A 1 22.07 -8.44 13.80
CA MET A 1 22.42 -8.77 12.40
C MET A 1 21.10 -8.91 11.69
N SER A 2 20.74 -7.94 10.85
CA SER A 2 19.48 -8.00 10.10
C SER A 2 19.59 -9.10 9.06
N ASP A 3 18.63 -10.01 9.04
CA ASP A 3 18.58 -11.09 8.06
C ASP A 3 18.25 -10.48 6.69
N THR A 4 19.23 -10.39 5.79
CA THR A 4 19.09 -9.82 4.43
C THR A 4 18.42 -10.82 3.47
N THR A 5 17.80 -11.87 3.99
CA THR A 5 17.13 -12.88 3.18
C THR A 5 15.81 -12.34 2.63
N LEU A 6 15.56 -12.62 1.34
CA LEU A 6 14.31 -12.26 0.68
C LEU A 6 13.14 -12.88 1.43
N SER A 7 12.23 -12.04 1.91
CA SER A 7 10.96 -12.50 2.47
C SER A 7 10.02 -12.91 1.34
N THR A 8 9.54 -14.14 1.38
CA THR A 8 8.55 -14.64 0.41
C THR A 8 7.18 -14.70 1.07
N TYR A 9 6.20 -14.09 0.42
CA TYR A 9 4.79 -14.16 0.81
C TYR A 9 4.06 -15.09 -0.15
N GLU A 10 3.32 -16.05 0.37
CA GLU A 10 2.39 -16.89 -0.39
C GLU A 10 0.99 -16.71 0.19
N LEU A 11 0.04 -16.32 -0.66
CA LEU A 11 -1.35 -16.12 -0.28
C LEU A 11 -2.23 -16.90 -1.24
N THR A 12 -3.36 -17.39 -0.74
CA THR A 12 -4.38 -18.03 -1.58
C THR A 12 -5.69 -17.27 -1.53
N GLY A 13 -6.43 -17.28 -2.64
CA GLY A 13 -7.69 -16.57 -2.79
C GLY A 13 -8.80 -17.51 -3.26
N THR A 14 -9.90 -17.60 -2.50
CA THR A 14 -11.08 -18.38 -2.89
C THR A 14 -12.25 -17.44 -3.17
N ARG A 15 -12.88 -17.59 -4.34
CA ARG A 15 -14.03 -16.77 -4.72
C ARG A 15 -15.25 -17.11 -3.87
N ILE A 16 -15.77 -16.13 -3.14
CA ILE A 16 -17.07 -16.21 -2.45
C ILE A 16 -18.21 -15.76 -3.38
N SER A 17 -18.02 -14.65 -4.11
CA SER A 17 -19.03 -14.08 -5.01
C SER A 17 -18.37 -13.25 -6.12
N PRO A 18 -19.11 -12.69 -7.10
CA PRO A 18 -18.51 -11.90 -8.18
C PRO A 18 -17.64 -10.72 -7.71
N LYS A 19 -17.92 -10.17 -6.53
CA LYS A 19 -17.20 -9.02 -5.97
C LYS A 19 -16.52 -9.33 -4.64
N ARG A 20 -16.44 -10.60 -4.23
CA ARG A 20 -15.87 -11.00 -2.92
C ARG A 20 -14.95 -12.20 -3.04
N MET A 21 -13.78 -12.07 -2.45
CA MET A 21 -12.77 -13.12 -2.37
C MET A 21 -12.32 -13.26 -0.90
N GLU A 22 -12.33 -14.49 -0.41
CA GLU A 22 -11.65 -14.85 0.83
C GLU A 22 -10.16 -15.00 0.54
N VAL A 23 -9.33 -14.34 1.35
CA VAL A 23 -7.87 -14.36 1.24
C VAL A 23 -7.32 -15.01 2.49
N ASP A 24 -6.46 -16.00 2.31
CA ASP A 24 -5.72 -16.68 3.37
C ASP A 24 -4.22 -16.38 3.22
N THR A 25 -3.60 -15.86 4.29
CA THR A 25 -2.18 -15.51 4.35
C THR A 25 -1.32 -16.55 5.08
N GLY A 26 -1.90 -17.68 5.49
CA GLY A 26 -1.30 -18.67 6.38
C GLY A 26 -1.41 -18.29 7.87
N ASP A 27 -1.30 -17.00 8.19
CA ASP A 27 -1.43 -16.47 9.56
C ASP A 27 -2.84 -15.91 9.86
N ALA A 28 -3.55 -15.44 8.85
CA ALA A 28 -4.87 -14.83 8.99
C ALA A 28 -5.73 -15.03 7.74
N THR A 29 -7.05 -14.96 7.94
CA THR A 29 -8.04 -14.98 6.85
C THR A 29 -8.90 -13.72 6.89
N PHE A 30 -9.13 -13.11 5.73
CA PHE A 30 -9.99 -11.93 5.59
C PHE A 30 -10.71 -11.92 4.23
N VAL A 31 -11.66 -11.00 4.03
CA VAL A 31 -12.45 -10.91 2.80
C VAL A 31 -12.30 -9.54 2.14
N ILE A 32 -11.78 -9.51 0.93
CA ILE A 32 -11.77 -8.31 0.09
C ILE A 32 -13.10 -8.20 -0.65
N GLY A 33 -13.71 -7.01 -0.64
CA GLY A 33 -15.02 -6.71 -1.26
C GLY A 33 -16.22 -6.89 -0.32
N LYS A 34 -15.98 -7.07 0.99
CA LYS A 34 -17.02 -7.05 2.02
C LYS A 34 -17.13 -5.67 2.65
N ASP A 35 -16.09 -5.24 3.36
CA ASP A 35 -16.04 -3.99 4.12
C ASP A 35 -15.35 -2.88 3.33
N VAL A 36 -14.31 -3.24 2.57
CA VAL A 36 -13.62 -2.37 1.61
C VAL A 36 -13.47 -3.08 0.26
N ASN A 37 -13.45 -2.32 -0.82
CA ASN A 37 -13.20 -2.83 -2.17
C ASN A 37 -11.68 -3.00 -2.43
N PRO A 38 -11.26 -3.71 -3.50
CA PRO A 38 -9.83 -3.94 -3.76
C PRO A 38 -8.98 -2.67 -3.92
N VAL A 39 -9.53 -1.60 -4.52
CA VAL A 39 -8.81 -0.32 -4.69
C VAL A 39 -8.63 0.36 -3.33
N GLU A 40 -9.66 0.40 -2.51
CA GLU A 40 -9.58 0.91 -1.13
C GLU A 40 -8.59 0.08 -0.29
N TYR A 41 -8.57 -1.24 -0.46
CA TYR A 41 -7.63 -2.12 0.25
C TYR A 41 -6.18 -1.84 -0.16
N PHE A 42 -5.94 -1.60 -1.46
CA PHE A 42 -4.62 -1.22 -1.98
C PHE A 42 -4.18 0.16 -1.47
N LEU A 43 -5.04 1.19 -1.54
CA LEU A 43 -4.72 2.50 -1.00
C LEU A 43 -4.54 2.46 0.53
N GLY A 44 -5.32 1.63 1.23
CA GLY A 44 -5.19 1.39 2.66
C GLY A 44 -3.85 0.73 3.04
N SER A 45 -3.29 -0.13 2.20
CA SER A 45 -1.97 -0.72 2.46
C SER A 45 -0.84 0.32 2.36
N ILE A 46 -0.99 1.35 1.52
CA ILE A 46 -0.06 2.50 1.48
C ILE A 46 -0.07 3.22 2.82
N LEU A 47 -1.25 3.58 3.34
CA LEU A 47 -1.39 4.24 4.65
C LEU A 47 -0.77 3.40 5.77
N GLY A 48 -1.05 2.10 5.78
CA GLY A 48 -0.50 1.17 6.77
C GLY A 48 1.02 1.06 6.71
N CYS A 49 1.62 0.96 5.51
CA CYS A 49 3.07 0.92 5.35
C CYS A 49 3.72 2.22 5.81
N LEU A 50 3.17 3.37 5.41
CA LEU A 50 3.72 4.67 5.79
C LEU A 50 3.69 4.85 7.31
N ASN A 51 2.57 4.56 7.98
CA ASN A 51 2.51 4.58 9.44
C ASN A 51 3.60 3.71 10.08
N SER A 52 3.74 2.46 9.63
CA SER A 52 4.74 1.53 10.17
C SER A 52 6.17 2.03 9.89
N THR A 53 6.43 2.53 8.69
CA THR A 53 7.76 2.99 8.26
C THR A 53 8.15 4.27 8.98
N THR A 54 7.28 5.28 9.02
CA THR A 54 7.47 6.53 9.76
C THR A 54 7.76 6.27 11.24
N THR A 55 6.99 5.40 11.88
CA THR A 55 7.23 5.03 13.29
C THR A 55 8.62 4.41 13.49
N MET A 56 9.06 3.53 12.58
CA MET A 56 10.38 2.91 12.67
C MET A 56 11.52 3.92 12.41
N VAL A 57 11.39 4.75 11.37
CA VAL A 57 12.40 5.74 11.01
C VAL A 57 12.55 6.80 12.10
N ALA A 58 11.43 7.33 12.61
CA ALA A 58 11.45 8.30 13.70
C ALA A 58 12.14 7.75 14.95
N ARG A 59 11.84 6.49 15.31
CA ARG A 59 12.54 5.79 16.39
C ARG A 59 14.04 5.69 16.14
N ASP A 60 14.47 5.34 14.93
CA ASP A 60 15.89 5.24 14.56
C ASP A 60 16.60 6.61 14.66
N MET A 61 15.88 7.69 14.36
CA MET A 61 16.36 9.08 14.42
C MET A 61 16.25 9.70 15.82
N GLY A 62 15.56 9.05 16.76
CA GLY A 62 15.31 9.60 18.09
C GLY A 62 14.26 10.72 18.12
N ILE A 63 13.36 10.74 17.13
CA ILE A 63 12.22 11.65 17.05
C ILE A 63 11.01 11.01 17.73
N ASP A 64 10.44 11.69 18.71
CA ASP A 64 9.19 11.30 19.35
C ASP A 64 8.00 11.88 18.56
N ILE A 65 7.18 11.01 17.99
CA ILE A 65 5.94 11.36 17.28
C ILE A 65 4.77 11.26 18.26
N ASP A 66 4.03 12.36 18.41
CA ASP A 66 2.81 12.43 19.22
C ASP A 66 1.56 12.07 18.40
N GLU A 67 1.49 12.56 17.15
CA GLU A 67 0.38 12.29 16.24
C GLU A 67 0.87 12.12 14.79
N LEU A 68 0.26 11.18 14.07
CA LEU A 68 0.47 10.97 12.64
C LEU A 68 -0.88 10.75 11.96
N GLU A 69 -1.24 11.63 11.05
CA GLU A 69 -2.37 11.45 10.13
C GLU A 69 -1.84 11.33 8.70
N VAL A 70 -2.34 10.34 7.96
CA VAL A 70 -1.97 10.12 6.56
C VAL A 70 -3.23 10.01 5.73
N THR A 71 -3.32 10.83 4.69
CA THR A 71 -4.41 10.81 3.69
C THR A 71 -3.86 10.36 2.35
N VAL A 72 -4.64 9.57 1.61
CA VAL A 72 -4.30 9.11 0.27
C VAL A 72 -5.47 9.34 -0.68
N GLU A 73 -5.18 9.89 -1.85
CA GLU A 73 -6.14 10.13 -2.93
C GLU A 73 -5.67 9.44 -4.21
N GLY A 74 -6.60 8.88 -4.97
CA GLY A 74 -6.28 8.17 -6.21
C GLY A 74 -7.49 8.01 -7.12
N GLY A 75 -7.34 8.37 -8.39
CA GLY A 75 -8.39 8.31 -9.39
C GLY A 75 -8.38 7.00 -10.18
N VAL A 76 -9.55 6.37 -10.36
CA VAL A 76 -9.73 5.20 -11.22
C VAL A 76 -10.88 5.44 -12.20
N ASN A 77 -10.63 5.22 -13.49
CA ASN A 77 -11.68 5.13 -14.50
C ASN A 77 -12.09 3.67 -14.72
N TYR A 78 -13.27 3.31 -14.23
CA TYR A 78 -13.80 1.93 -14.31
C TYR A 78 -14.37 1.54 -15.67
N ALA A 79 -14.24 2.36 -16.72
CA ALA A 79 -14.75 2.05 -18.07
C ALA A 79 -14.21 0.71 -18.59
N ARG A 80 -12.88 0.52 -18.60
CA ARG A 80 -12.26 -0.74 -19.05
C ARG A 80 -12.66 -1.94 -18.18
N TYR A 81 -12.80 -1.75 -16.87
CA TYR A 81 -13.32 -2.79 -15.97
C TYR A 81 -14.74 -3.24 -16.33
N ARG A 82 -15.57 -2.33 -16.87
CA ARG A 82 -16.92 -2.62 -17.38
C ARG A 82 -16.95 -3.11 -18.83
N GLY A 83 -15.80 -3.20 -19.51
CA GLY A 83 -15.72 -3.57 -20.93
C GLY A 83 -16.04 -2.42 -21.88
N GLU A 84 -16.01 -1.17 -21.41
CA GLU A 84 -16.20 0.04 -22.21
C GLU A 84 -14.85 0.53 -22.77
N GLU A 85 -14.87 1.23 -23.92
CA GLU A 85 -13.66 1.85 -24.49
C GLU A 85 -13.23 3.08 -23.67
N SER A 86 -11.92 3.22 -23.44
CA SER A 86 -11.31 4.36 -22.74
C SER A 86 -9.80 4.39 -23.03
N ASP A 87 -9.23 5.58 -23.17
CA ASP A 87 -7.78 5.78 -23.29
C ASP A 87 -7.06 5.51 -21.95
N ASP A 88 -7.73 5.80 -20.83
CA ASP A 88 -7.23 5.55 -19.47
C ASP A 88 -6.97 4.06 -19.21
N ARG A 89 -5.90 3.77 -18.46
CA ARG A 89 -5.65 2.41 -17.92
C ARG A 89 -6.72 2.02 -16.90
N PRO A 90 -7.01 0.71 -16.69
CA PRO A 90 -8.04 0.28 -15.75
C PRO A 90 -7.70 0.49 -14.26
N GLY A 91 -6.43 0.77 -13.94
CA GLY A 91 -5.95 0.98 -12.58
C GLY A 91 -5.99 2.45 -12.14
N LEU A 92 -5.22 2.76 -11.11
CA LEU A 92 -4.98 4.13 -10.64
C LEU A 92 -4.28 4.96 -11.73
N GLN A 93 -4.70 6.21 -11.91
CA GLN A 93 -4.07 7.17 -12.82
C GLN A 93 -2.94 7.96 -12.15
N GLY A 94 -2.91 7.95 -10.82
CA GLY A 94 -1.97 8.64 -9.95
C GLY A 94 -2.41 8.42 -8.51
N VAL A 95 -1.48 8.61 -7.58
CA VAL A 95 -1.72 8.54 -6.14
C VAL A 95 -1.06 9.76 -5.51
N GLU A 96 -1.81 10.47 -4.69
CA GLU A 96 -1.35 11.62 -3.92
C GLU A 96 -1.46 11.28 -2.44
N VAL A 97 -0.37 11.44 -1.70
CA VAL A 97 -0.30 11.16 -0.26
C VAL A 97 0.03 12.45 0.47
N THR A 98 -0.69 12.73 1.56
CA THR A 98 -0.38 13.84 2.48
C THR A 98 -0.19 13.28 3.89
N MET A 99 0.92 13.64 4.53
CA MET A 99 1.24 13.27 5.91
C MET A 99 1.23 14.51 6.79
N SER A 100 0.51 14.46 7.91
CA SER A 100 0.54 15.45 8.98
C SER A 100 1.16 14.80 10.21
N VAL A 101 2.24 15.39 10.71
CA VAL A 101 3.03 14.87 11.83
C VAL A 101 3.10 15.92 12.92
N ASP A 102 2.73 15.54 14.13
CA ASP A 102 3.05 16.29 15.36
C ASP A 102 4.17 15.56 16.09
N ALA A 103 5.32 16.22 16.25
CA ALA A 103 6.52 15.63 16.82
C ALA A 103 7.44 16.70 17.42
N ALA A 104 8.24 16.29 18.41
CA ALA A 104 9.25 17.14 19.02
C ALA A 104 10.54 17.21 18.17
N ALA A 105 10.43 17.74 16.95
CA ALA A 105 11.52 17.87 15.98
C ALA A 105 11.42 19.20 15.21
N ASP A 106 12.55 19.69 14.70
CA ASP A 106 12.56 20.86 13.81
C ASP A 106 12.26 20.49 12.33
N GLU A 107 12.12 21.51 11.49
CA GLU A 107 11.77 21.33 10.07
C GLU A 107 12.82 20.50 9.31
N GLU A 108 14.11 20.67 9.62
CA GLU A 108 15.19 19.93 8.96
C GLU A 108 15.16 18.45 9.37
N GLU A 109 14.89 18.16 10.64
CA GLU A 109 14.70 16.80 11.15
C GLU A 109 13.47 16.12 10.53
N LEU A 110 12.37 16.86 10.34
CA LEU A 110 11.14 16.34 9.72
C LEU A 110 11.31 16.10 8.20
N GLU A 111 12.04 16.96 7.49
CA GLU A 111 12.41 16.72 6.10
C GLU A 111 13.30 15.49 5.94
N ALA A 112 14.29 15.31 6.83
CA ALA A 112 15.13 14.14 6.85
C ALA A 112 14.34 12.86 7.18
N LEU A 113 13.37 12.95 8.09
CA LEU A 113 12.44 11.87 8.40
C LEU A 113 11.63 11.47 7.16
N LEU A 114 11.05 12.43 6.45
CA LEU A 114 10.28 12.17 5.24
C LEU A 114 11.12 11.48 4.17
N ALA A 115 12.30 12.02 3.86
CA ALA A 115 13.20 11.44 2.86
C ALA A 115 13.59 9.98 3.21
N ALA A 116 13.86 9.70 4.49
CA ALA A 116 14.17 8.35 4.94
C ALA A 116 12.95 7.41 4.92
N VAL A 117 11.73 7.93 5.09
CA VAL A 117 10.49 7.14 4.94
C VAL A 117 10.24 6.77 3.48
N GLU A 118 10.38 7.72 2.57
CA GLU A 118 10.24 7.51 1.12
C GLU A 118 11.25 6.46 0.63
N GLU A 119 12.50 6.50 1.10
CA GLU A 119 13.52 5.50 0.75
C GLU A 119 13.20 4.09 1.28
N ARG A 120 12.44 3.98 2.39
CA ARG A 120 12.31 2.72 3.15
C ARG A 120 10.96 2.03 3.05
N CYS A 121 9.87 2.70 2.65
CA CYS A 121 8.55 2.04 2.62
C CYS A 121 8.42 1.11 1.38
N PRO A 122 8.32 -0.21 1.58
CA PRO A 122 8.23 -1.15 0.46
C PRO A 122 6.92 -1.02 -0.35
N VAL A 123 5.84 -0.52 0.26
CA VAL A 123 4.54 -0.43 -0.45
C VAL A 123 4.51 0.78 -1.39
N THR A 124 5.05 1.93 -1.00
CA THR A 124 5.15 3.09 -1.91
C THR A 124 6.12 2.80 -3.05
N ASP A 125 7.21 2.07 -2.79
CA ASP A 125 8.13 1.61 -3.84
C ASP A 125 7.40 0.83 -4.95
N ASN A 126 6.47 -0.07 -4.59
CA ASN A 126 5.65 -0.81 -5.57
C ASN A 126 4.66 0.05 -6.36
N VAL A 127 4.39 1.28 -5.92
CA VAL A 127 3.53 2.26 -6.61
C VAL A 127 4.36 3.17 -7.51
N GLU A 128 5.53 3.60 -7.03
CA GLU A 128 6.46 4.48 -7.73
C GLU A 128 7.18 3.77 -8.87
N ASN A 129 7.42 2.47 -8.69
CA ASN A 129 8.13 1.62 -9.64
C ASN A 129 7.19 0.59 -10.29
N GLU A 130 7.54 0.16 -11.50
CA GLU A 130 6.81 -0.91 -12.18
C GLU A 130 7.23 -2.28 -11.65
N THR A 131 6.44 -2.82 -10.72
CA THR A 131 6.54 -4.23 -10.32
C THR A 131 5.78 -5.09 -11.34
N GLY A 132 6.52 -5.85 -12.15
CA GLY A 132 5.94 -6.75 -13.15
C GLY A 132 5.04 -7.82 -12.51
N ILE A 133 3.90 -8.09 -13.15
CA ILE A 133 2.97 -9.14 -12.75
C ILE A 133 2.68 -10.08 -13.93
N ASP A 134 2.90 -11.37 -13.73
CA ASP A 134 2.56 -12.43 -14.68
C ASP A 134 1.30 -13.16 -14.20
N VAL A 135 0.24 -13.09 -14.99
CA VAL A 135 -1.04 -13.75 -14.68
C VAL A 135 -1.29 -14.86 -15.70
N SER A 136 -1.38 -16.11 -15.22
CA SER A 136 -1.72 -17.29 -16.03
C SER A 136 -3.08 -17.87 -15.64
N LEU A 137 -3.69 -18.61 -16.56
CA LEU A 137 -4.94 -19.34 -16.35
C LEU A 137 -4.69 -20.84 -16.54
N ASP A 138 -4.88 -21.61 -15.47
CA ASP A 138 -4.91 -23.07 -15.53
C ASP A 138 -6.36 -23.56 -15.69
N VAL A 139 -6.65 -24.20 -16.82
CA VAL A 139 -7.97 -24.79 -17.11
C VAL A 139 -7.91 -26.27 -16.74
N GLN A 140 -8.64 -26.64 -15.69
CA GLN A 140 -8.81 -28.03 -15.23
C GLN A 140 -9.92 -28.74 -16.00
#